data_AF-A0ABD5XW55-F1
#
_entry.id   AF-A0ABD5XW55-F1
#
_cell.length_a   1.000
_cell.length_b   1.000
_cell.length_c   1.000
_cell.angle_alpha   90.00
_cell.angle_beta   90.00
_cell.angle_gamma   90.00
#
_symmetry.space_group_name_H-M   'P 1'
#
loop_
_entity.id
_entity.type
_entity.pdbx_description
1 polymer ?
#
loop_
_entity_poly.entity_id
_entity_poly.type
_entity_poly.pdbx_seq_one_letter_code
_entity_poly.pdbx_strand_id
1 'polypeptide(L)'
;MGLERDTTTLDIPDDADCGDDPDGGTGRRRTVMITANGPIEYTLAVEGTVEPDRYGGDFAADDNDDPEEIADGVFSYANDTGPRAENAGPTNFRGDRFVFSGAVEEFGVDPRSSRTDYNVYLDGRNTTVGRVRRFRGVDDHSLTITANGPVDYTVTVDGTLEPDRFGGVFVGDTLDLPVETSGGYLRVTDDTGPMADDAGPFAFRGDRYLVDGRVRLLDVDTFDDDTAVNCYLDERLTPIDEIVSPLPGGDGPLEGYASGTAIEGDGSLLAILSTADNQFGYTAVVDGEAEKSESDDNAADDGDQVRSRGGVAVIKGTTGDNAGGVFEFTGKLLSVTVVGADGGFEIEVDGRRVTDSVVR
;
A
#
# COMPACT_ATOMS: atom_id res chain seq x y z
N MET A 1 -37.57 9.57 -43.39
CA MET A 1 -36.55 10.27 -42.59
C MET A 1 -35.71 9.19 -41.93
N GLY A 2 -34.62 8.80 -42.59
CA GLY A 2 -33.63 7.88 -42.01
C GLY A 2 -32.57 8.72 -41.32
N LEU A 3 -32.29 8.43 -40.05
CA LEU A 3 -31.15 8.99 -39.33
C LEU A 3 -29.97 8.06 -39.60
N GLU A 4 -29.06 8.51 -40.46
CA GLU A 4 -27.73 7.90 -40.60
C GLU A 4 -26.94 8.17 -39.32
N ARG A 5 -26.38 7.11 -38.73
CA ARG A 5 -25.47 7.20 -37.59
C ARG A 5 -24.10 7.61 -38.12
N ASP A 6 -23.66 8.79 -37.72
CA ASP A 6 -22.33 9.33 -37.97
C ASP A 6 -21.33 8.58 -37.07
N THR A 7 -20.61 7.64 -37.66
CA THR A 7 -19.44 7.00 -37.04
C THR A 7 -18.22 7.83 -37.39
N THR A 8 -18.05 8.97 -36.73
CA THR A 8 -16.82 9.74 -36.85
C THR A 8 -15.73 9.03 -36.05
N THR A 9 -14.85 8.32 -36.74
CA THR A 9 -13.61 7.78 -36.20
C THR A 9 -12.76 8.95 -35.72
N LEU A 10 -12.51 9.03 -34.41
CA LEU A 10 -11.63 10.03 -33.84
C LEU A 10 -10.19 9.58 -34.15
N ASP A 11 -9.48 10.29 -35.02
CA ASP A 11 -8.03 10.12 -35.21
C ASP A 11 -7.33 10.57 -33.91
N ILE A 12 -7.00 9.60 -33.05
CA ILE A 12 -6.18 9.80 -31.86
C ILE A 12 -4.71 9.64 -32.30
N PRO A 13 -3.81 10.60 -32.00
CA PRO A 13 -2.41 10.53 -32.44
C PRO A 13 -1.68 9.32 -31.84
N ASP A 14 -0.94 8.64 -32.70
CA ASP A 14 -0.32 7.31 -32.55
C ASP A 14 1.06 7.34 -31.84
N ASP A 15 1.32 8.36 -31.02
CA ASP A 15 2.69 8.69 -30.56
C ASP A 15 2.94 8.38 -29.08
N ALA A 16 2.12 7.55 -28.44
CA ALA A 16 2.46 6.96 -27.14
C ALA A 16 3.25 5.66 -27.37
N ASP A 17 4.54 5.82 -27.67
CA ASP A 17 5.55 4.75 -27.72
C ASP A 17 5.70 4.16 -26.30
N CYS A 18 4.80 3.24 -25.96
CA CYS A 18 4.88 2.38 -24.78
C CYS A 18 6.02 1.39 -25.04
N GLY A 19 7.25 1.79 -24.76
CA GLY A 19 8.45 1.04 -25.11
C GLY A 19 8.31 -0.46 -24.88
N ASP A 20 8.52 -1.22 -25.95
CA ASP A 20 8.56 -2.68 -25.97
C ASP A 20 9.52 -3.18 -24.89
N ASP A 21 8.98 -3.64 -23.76
CA ASP A 21 9.72 -4.50 -22.85
C ASP A 21 9.65 -5.92 -23.43
N PRO A 22 10.73 -6.45 -24.03
CA PRO A 22 10.69 -7.65 -24.87
C PRO A 22 10.51 -8.95 -24.09
N ASP A 23 10.41 -8.87 -22.76
CA ASP A 23 10.40 -10.03 -21.86
C ASP A 23 9.00 -10.56 -21.56
N GLY A 24 7.98 -10.35 -22.42
CA GLY A 24 6.66 -10.99 -22.25
C GLY A 24 6.11 -10.87 -20.82
N GLY A 25 6.45 -9.75 -20.17
CA GLY A 25 6.29 -9.56 -18.74
C GLY A 25 4.82 -9.62 -18.42
N THR A 26 4.45 -10.42 -17.43
CA THR A 26 3.12 -10.40 -16.84
C THR A 26 2.77 -8.96 -16.52
N GLY A 27 1.99 -8.33 -17.40
CA GLY A 27 1.65 -6.93 -17.25
C GLY A 27 1.07 -6.71 -15.86
N ARG A 28 1.33 -5.54 -15.32
CA ARG A 28 0.80 -5.12 -14.03
C ARG A 28 -0.71 -5.41 -13.93
N ARG A 29 -1.11 -6.09 -12.85
CA ARG A 29 -2.50 -6.47 -12.63
C ARG A 29 -3.29 -5.25 -12.16
N ARG A 30 -4.47 -5.07 -12.73
CA ARG A 30 -5.42 -4.00 -12.50
C ARG A 30 -6.77 -4.59 -12.25
N THR A 31 -7.66 -3.86 -11.60
CA THR A 31 -9.04 -4.33 -11.43
C THR A 31 -10.05 -3.34 -11.96
N VAL A 32 -11.03 -3.86 -12.67
CA VAL A 32 -12.24 -3.10 -13.00
C VAL A 32 -13.43 -3.79 -12.35
N MET A 33 -14.24 -3.02 -11.63
CA MET A 33 -15.46 -3.50 -11.01
C MET A 33 -16.63 -2.69 -11.56
N ILE A 34 -17.67 -3.38 -12.02
CA ILE A 34 -18.89 -2.76 -12.52
C ILE A 34 -20.01 -3.15 -11.57
N THR A 35 -20.67 -2.18 -10.95
CA THR A 35 -21.80 -2.46 -10.04
C THR A 35 -23.05 -1.74 -10.49
N ALA A 36 -24.21 -2.34 -10.28
CA ALA A 36 -25.49 -1.75 -10.60
C ALA A 36 -26.59 -2.16 -9.62
N ASN A 37 -27.58 -1.29 -9.45
CA ASN A 37 -28.76 -1.56 -8.62
C ASN A 37 -29.94 -2.17 -9.39
N GLY A 38 -29.68 -2.60 -10.62
CA GLY A 38 -30.59 -3.28 -11.54
C GLY A 38 -29.80 -3.85 -12.73
N PRO A 39 -30.46 -4.51 -13.69
CA PRO A 39 -29.76 -5.18 -14.78
C PRO A 39 -29.05 -4.19 -15.70
N ILE A 40 -27.78 -4.44 -15.98
CA ILE A 40 -26.97 -3.72 -16.97
C ILE A 40 -26.30 -4.71 -17.92
N GLU A 41 -25.97 -4.27 -19.12
CA GLU A 41 -25.04 -4.97 -20.01
C GLU A 41 -23.72 -4.20 -20.04
N TYR A 42 -22.60 -4.88 -20.21
CA TYR A 42 -21.32 -4.21 -20.39
C TYR A 42 -20.41 -4.96 -21.35
N THR A 43 -19.41 -4.24 -21.83
CA THR A 43 -18.33 -4.74 -22.69
C THR A 43 -17.00 -4.29 -22.11
N LEU A 44 -16.01 -5.17 -22.12
CA LEU A 44 -14.63 -4.90 -21.75
C LEU A 44 -13.72 -5.63 -22.73
N ALA A 45 -12.89 -4.89 -23.47
CA ALA A 45 -11.82 -5.46 -24.28
C ALA A 45 -10.47 -4.94 -23.80
N VAL A 46 -9.52 -5.85 -23.58
CA VAL A 46 -8.19 -5.56 -23.06
C VAL A 46 -7.14 -6.18 -23.99
N GLU A 47 -6.20 -5.37 -24.44
CA GLU A 47 -4.95 -5.85 -25.02
C GLU A 47 -4.01 -6.26 -23.87
N GLY A 48 -3.79 -7.56 -23.70
CA GLY A 48 -3.03 -8.15 -22.60
C GLY A 48 -3.74 -9.37 -22.02
N THR A 49 -4.03 -9.36 -20.72
CA THR A 49 -4.79 -10.43 -20.05
C THR A 49 -6.00 -9.87 -19.34
N VAL A 50 -7.07 -10.67 -19.22
CA VAL A 50 -8.23 -10.37 -18.39
C VAL A 50 -8.74 -11.67 -17.79
N GLU A 51 -9.10 -11.65 -16.51
CA GLU A 51 -9.56 -12.80 -15.74
C GLU A 51 -10.73 -12.36 -14.85
N PRO A 52 -11.82 -13.15 -14.75
CA PRO A 52 -12.89 -12.87 -13.79
C PRO A 52 -12.37 -13.06 -12.34
N ASP A 53 -12.63 -12.10 -11.45
CA ASP A 53 -12.39 -12.25 -10.01
C ASP A 53 -13.59 -12.97 -9.38
N ARG A 54 -13.46 -14.29 -9.20
CA ARG A 54 -14.52 -15.14 -8.60
C ARG A 54 -14.50 -15.13 -7.06
N TYR A 55 -13.62 -14.35 -6.44
CA TYR A 55 -13.43 -14.33 -4.98
C TYR A 55 -13.87 -13.01 -4.33
N GLY A 56 -14.31 -12.03 -5.13
CA GLY A 56 -14.76 -10.70 -4.68
C GLY A 56 -16.06 -10.62 -3.87
N GLY A 57 -16.62 -11.75 -3.42
CA GLY A 57 -17.85 -11.79 -2.62
C GLY A 57 -19.09 -11.36 -3.42
N ASP A 58 -19.77 -10.30 -2.97
CA ASP A 58 -20.96 -9.74 -3.64
C ASP A 58 -20.69 -9.12 -5.03
N PHE A 59 -19.39 -9.02 -5.39
CA PHE A 59 -18.90 -8.50 -6.66
C PHE A 59 -18.06 -9.53 -7.43
N ALA A 60 -18.12 -10.80 -7.02
CA ALA A 60 -17.45 -11.87 -7.73
C ALA A 60 -18.09 -12.03 -9.11
N ALA A 61 -17.27 -12.12 -10.14
CA ALA A 61 -17.72 -12.55 -11.47
C ALA A 61 -18.25 -13.98 -11.40
N ASP A 62 -19.30 -14.27 -12.17
CA ASP A 62 -19.97 -15.55 -12.20
C ASP A 62 -19.12 -16.63 -12.91
N ASP A 63 -19.43 -17.91 -12.69
CA ASP A 63 -18.65 -19.02 -13.27
C ASP A 63 -18.70 -19.09 -14.80
N ASN A 64 -19.70 -18.45 -15.42
CA ASN A 64 -19.86 -18.36 -16.86
C ASN A 64 -19.19 -17.12 -17.47
N ASP A 65 -18.37 -16.41 -16.69
CA ASP A 65 -17.78 -15.13 -17.07
C ASP A 65 -16.37 -15.27 -17.66
N ASP A 66 -16.17 -16.27 -18.51
CA ASP A 66 -14.89 -16.51 -19.15
C ASP A 66 -14.71 -15.59 -20.40
N PRO A 67 -13.58 -14.85 -20.51
CA PRO A 67 -13.31 -13.98 -21.64
C PRO A 67 -13.01 -14.76 -22.92
N GLU A 68 -13.33 -14.14 -24.06
CA GLU A 68 -13.04 -14.66 -25.40
C GLU A 68 -11.93 -13.83 -26.05
N GLU A 69 -10.89 -14.49 -26.55
CA GLU A 69 -9.86 -13.84 -27.35
C GLU A 69 -10.42 -13.51 -28.74
N ILE A 70 -10.51 -12.21 -29.07
CA ILE A 70 -11.14 -11.73 -30.32
C ILE A 70 -10.13 -11.27 -31.38
N ALA A 71 -8.89 -10.99 -30.97
CA ALA A 71 -7.74 -10.71 -31.81
C ALA A 71 -6.47 -11.11 -31.05
N ASP A 72 -5.32 -11.19 -31.72
CA ASP A 72 -4.05 -11.62 -31.12
C ASP A 72 -3.72 -10.80 -29.85
N GLY A 73 -3.88 -11.42 -28.68
CA GLY A 73 -3.64 -10.76 -27.39
C GLY A 73 -4.73 -9.79 -26.93
N VAL A 74 -5.87 -9.68 -27.63
CA VAL A 74 -7.03 -8.88 -27.22
C VAL A 74 -8.15 -9.78 -26.76
N PHE A 75 -8.48 -9.68 -25.48
CA PHE A 75 -9.55 -10.43 -24.84
C PHE A 75 -10.76 -9.54 -24.65
N SER A 76 -11.91 -9.98 -25.15
CA SER A 76 -13.19 -9.30 -24.99
C SER A 76 -14.10 -10.06 -24.05
N TYR A 77 -14.89 -9.30 -23.34
CA TYR A 77 -15.86 -9.77 -22.38
C TYR A 77 -17.16 -8.99 -22.54
N ALA A 78 -18.29 -9.69 -22.59
CA ALA A 78 -19.62 -9.06 -22.64
C ALA A 78 -20.61 -9.87 -21.81
N ASN A 79 -21.27 -9.22 -20.85
CA ASN A 79 -22.16 -9.90 -19.92
C ASN A 79 -23.24 -8.97 -19.37
N ASP A 80 -24.16 -9.54 -18.59
CA ASP A 80 -25.07 -8.78 -17.73
C ASP A 80 -24.79 -8.98 -16.23
N THR A 81 -24.84 -7.88 -15.49
CA THR A 81 -24.71 -7.89 -14.02
C THR A 81 -25.81 -7.05 -13.36
N GLY A 82 -25.83 -7.07 -12.03
CA GLY A 82 -26.84 -6.40 -11.21
C GLY A 82 -28.01 -7.31 -10.81
N PRO A 83 -28.77 -6.95 -9.77
CA PRO A 83 -29.94 -7.73 -9.38
C PRO A 83 -30.99 -7.72 -10.49
N ARG A 84 -31.73 -8.82 -10.61
CA ARG A 84 -32.94 -8.85 -11.45
C ARG A 84 -33.87 -7.69 -11.11
N ALA A 85 -34.63 -7.21 -12.09
CA ALA A 85 -35.47 -6.02 -11.95
C ALA A 85 -36.44 -6.10 -10.75
N GLU A 86 -36.95 -7.28 -10.41
CA GLU A 86 -37.81 -7.50 -9.23
C GLU A 86 -37.09 -7.37 -7.88
N ASN A 87 -35.76 -7.50 -7.86
CA ASN A 87 -34.90 -7.38 -6.69
C ASN A 87 -34.05 -6.08 -6.72
N ALA A 88 -34.24 -5.26 -7.76
CA ALA A 88 -33.61 -3.96 -7.89
C ALA A 88 -34.12 -3.00 -6.82
N GLY A 89 -33.24 -2.12 -6.34
CA GLY A 89 -33.59 -1.15 -5.30
C GLY A 89 -32.42 -0.23 -4.95
N PRO A 90 -32.68 0.93 -4.35
CA PRO A 90 -31.69 2.00 -4.19
C PRO A 90 -30.46 1.61 -3.34
N THR A 91 -30.52 0.49 -2.63
CA THR A 91 -29.46 0.01 -1.73
C THR A 91 -28.92 -1.37 -2.12
N ASN A 92 -29.41 -1.99 -3.19
CA ASN A 92 -29.04 -3.35 -3.56
C ASN A 92 -28.16 -3.34 -4.82
N PHE A 93 -26.87 -3.09 -4.64
CA PHE A 93 -25.90 -3.16 -5.74
C PHE A 93 -25.27 -4.55 -5.81
N ARG A 94 -25.19 -5.08 -7.03
CA ARG A 94 -24.44 -6.28 -7.40
C ARG A 94 -23.58 -5.94 -8.59
N GLY A 95 -22.52 -6.71 -8.81
CA GLY A 95 -21.56 -6.38 -9.84
C GLY A 95 -20.60 -7.51 -10.13
N ASP A 96 -19.78 -7.27 -11.14
CA ASP A 96 -18.72 -8.20 -11.54
C ASP A 96 -17.39 -7.46 -11.42
N ARG A 97 -16.35 -8.18 -11.02
CA ARG A 97 -14.99 -7.68 -10.95
C ARG A 97 -14.10 -8.51 -11.87
N PHE A 98 -13.27 -7.81 -12.64
CA PHE A 98 -12.24 -8.41 -13.49
C PHE A 98 -10.87 -7.94 -13.05
N VAL A 99 -9.90 -8.83 -13.15
CA VAL A 99 -8.48 -8.53 -13.00
C VAL A 99 -7.87 -8.56 -14.40
N PHE A 100 -7.20 -7.50 -14.82
CA PHE A 100 -6.63 -7.40 -16.16
C PHE A 100 -5.20 -6.86 -16.14
N SER A 101 -4.46 -7.07 -17.22
CA SER A 101 -3.17 -6.43 -17.46
C SER A 101 -3.13 -5.89 -18.88
N GLY A 102 -2.42 -4.77 -19.08
CA GLY A 102 -2.31 -4.09 -20.38
C GLY A 102 -3.31 -2.94 -20.58
N ALA A 103 -3.68 -2.68 -21.83
CA ALA A 103 -4.46 -1.51 -22.23
C ALA A 103 -5.94 -1.85 -22.45
N VAL A 104 -6.84 -0.95 -22.05
CA VAL A 104 -8.27 -1.11 -22.30
C VAL A 104 -8.60 -0.57 -23.70
N GLU A 105 -8.93 -1.46 -24.62
CA GLU A 105 -9.30 -1.11 -26.00
C GLU A 105 -10.76 -0.68 -26.10
N GLU A 106 -11.63 -1.39 -25.39
CA GLU A 106 -13.06 -1.08 -25.34
C GLU A 106 -13.60 -1.20 -23.92
N PHE A 107 -14.43 -0.23 -23.54
CA PHE A 107 -15.21 -0.34 -22.32
C PHE A 107 -16.52 0.40 -22.47
N GLY A 108 -17.62 -0.29 -22.23
CA GLY A 108 -18.98 0.24 -22.35
C GLY A 108 -19.89 -0.37 -21.29
N VAL A 109 -20.82 0.43 -20.77
CA VAL A 109 -21.87 -0.01 -19.85
C VAL A 109 -23.19 0.54 -20.38
N ASP A 110 -24.16 -0.34 -20.61
CA ASP A 110 -25.50 -0.01 -21.10
C ASP A 110 -26.56 -0.45 -20.08
N PRO A 111 -27.10 0.47 -19.27
CA PRO A 111 -28.17 0.13 -18.36
C PRO A 111 -29.48 -0.16 -19.10
N ARG A 112 -30.08 -1.35 -18.88
CA ARG A 112 -31.34 -1.76 -19.52
C ARG A 112 -32.54 -0.86 -19.17
N SER A 113 -32.38 0.04 -18.19
CA SER A 113 -33.39 1.00 -17.76
C SER A 113 -32.74 2.30 -17.28
N SER A 114 -33.34 3.44 -17.63
CA SER A 114 -32.96 4.76 -17.10
C SER A 114 -33.09 4.93 -15.58
N ARG A 115 -33.69 3.96 -14.89
CA ARG A 115 -33.81 3.92 -13.42
C ARG A 115 -32.70 3.10 -12.75
N THR A 116 -31.85 2.45 -13.54
CA THR A 116 -30.72 1.69 -13.04
C THR A 116 -29.56 2.65 -12.81
N ASP A 117 -29.14 2.77 -11.57
CA ASP A 117 -27.88 3.41 -11.22
C ASP A 117 -26.77 2.37 -11.31
N TYR A 118 -25.62 2.78 -11.82
CA TYR A 118 -24.43 1.96 -11.88
C TYR A 118 -23.19 2.76 -11.46
N ASN A 119 -22.18 2.06 -10.96
CA ASN A 119 -20.87 2.61 -10.66
C ASN A 119 -19.81 1.76 -11.37
N VAL A 120 -18.71 2.40 -11.74
CA VAL A 120 -17.54 1.73 -12.27
C VAL A 120 -16.38 2.07 -11.36
N TYR A 121 -15.58 1.09 -11.01
CA TYR A 121 -14.38 1.27 -10.23
C TYR A 121 -13.18 0.77 -11.02
N LEU A 122 -12.09 1.54 -11.01
CA LEU A 122 -10.80 1.13 -11.53
C LEU A 122 -9.83 1.11 -10.35
N ASP A 123 -9.24 -0.04 -10.08
CA ASP A 123 -8.44 -0.31 -8.89
C ASP A 123 -9.15 0.14 -7.61
N GLY A 124 -10.43 -0.18 -7.50
CA GLY A 124 -11.29 0.17 -6.35
C GLY A 124 -11.70 1.64 -6.24
N ARG A 125 -11.19 2.54 -7.09
CA ARG A 125 -11.62 3.95 -7.14
C ARG A 125 -12.83 4.13 -8.04
N ASN A 126 -13.91 4.73 -7.52
CA ASN A 126 -15.06 5.10 -8.34
C ASN A 126 -14.61 6.04 -9.47
N THR A 127 -14.99 5.71 -10.69
CA THR A 127 -14.51 6.32 -11.92
C THR A 127 -15.62 6.40 -12.96
N THR A 128 -15.28 6.85 -14.15
CA THR A 128 -16.20 6.92 -15.29
C THR A 128 -15.81 5.92 -16.36
N VAL A 129 -16.81 5.47 -17.15
CA VAL A 129 -16.60 4.63 -18.34
C VAL A 129 -15.53 5.23 -19.26
N GLY A 130 -15.58 6.56 -19.47
CA GLY A 130 -14.62 7.27 -20.32
C GLY A 130 -13.20 7.32 -19.76
N ARG A 131 -12.98 7.14 -18.45
CA ARG A 131 -11.64 7.00 -17.86
C ARG A 131 -11.11 5.58 -18.03
N VAL A 132 -11.92 4.56 -17.78
CA VAL A 132 -11.54 3.15 -18.01
C VAL A 132 -11.21 2.91 -19.48
N ARG A 133 -12.03 3.41 -20.42
CA ARG A 133 -11.78 3.28 -21.86
C ARG A 133 -10.47 3.93 -22.33
N ARG A 134 -10.00 4.96 -21.63
CA ARG A 134 -8.74 5.66 -21.94
C ARG A 134 -7.56 5.14 -21.12
N PHE A 135 -7.76 4.06 -20.36
CA PHE A 135 -6.69 3.49 -19.55
C PHE A 135 -5.64 2.86 -20.47
N ARG A 136 -4.39 3.30 -20.28
CA ARG A 136 -3.21 2.87 -21.06
C ARG A 136 -2.06 2.44 -20.14
N GLY A 137 -2.36 2.02 -18.91
CA GLY A 137 -1.34 1.49 -17.99
C GLY A 137 -0.49 2.54 -17.26
N VAL A 138 -1.10 3.56 -16.64
CA VAL A 138 -0.35 4.52 -15.81
C VAL A 138 0.12 3.91 -14.48
N ASP A 139 1.08 4.56 -13.82
CA ASP A 139 2.01 4.01 -12.82
C ASP A 139 1.49 3.80 -11.37
N ASP A 140 0.20 4.01 -11.06
CA ASP A 140 -0.36 3.97 -9.68
C ASP A 140 -0.58 2.54 -9.13
N HIS A 141 0.10 2.03 -8.09
CA HIS A 141 -0.02 0.65 -7.57
C HIS A 141 -1.07 0.64 -6.47
N SER A 142 -1.82 -0.46 -6.28
CA SER A 142 -2.55 -0.63 -5.02
C SER A 142 -1.67 -1.35 -4.01
N LEU A 143 -1.49 -0.77 -2.83
CA LEU A 143 -0.86 -1.41 -1.69
C LEU A 143 -1.91 -1.57 -0.60
N THR A 144 -2.32 -2.80 -0.31
CA THR A 144 -3.25 -3.11 0.78
C THR A 144 -2.49 -3.81 1.90
N ILE A 145 -2.59 -3.31 3.13
CA ILE A 145 -2.02 -3.93 4.32
C ILE A 145 -3.19 -4.37 5.18
N THR A 146 -3.26 -5.64 5.55
CA THR A 146 -4.36 -6.18 6.35
C THR A 146 -3.84 -7.03 7.50
N ALA A 147 -4.54 -7.03 8.62
CA ALA A 147 -4.23 -7.84 9.77
C ALA A 147 -5.50 -8.38 10.45
N ASN A 148 -5.37 -9.53 11.12
CA ASN A 148 -6.44 -10.14 11.92
C ASN A 148 -6.37 -9.81 13.41
N GLY A 149 -5.46 -8.93 13.79
CA GLY A 149 -5.24 -8.33 15.11
C GLY A 149 -4.63 -6.93 14.91
N PRO A 150 -4.41 -6.17 15.99
CA PRO A 150 -3.86 -4.82 15.88
C PRO A 150 -2.43 -4.90 15.35
N VAL A 151 -2.07 -3.99 14.45
CA VAL A 151 -0.72 -3.82 13.92
C VAL A 151 -0.41 -2.36 13.69
N ASP A 152 0.83 -1.96 13.94
CA ASP A 152 1.36 -0.68 13.50
C ASP A 152 2.15 -0.92 12.21
N TYR A 153 2.11 0.02 11.26
CA TYR A 153 2.94 -0.06 10.09
C TYR A 153 3.52 1.31 9.70
N THR A 154 4.59 1.26 8.92
CA THR A 154 5.18 2.43 8.27
C THR A 154 5.44 2.10 6.81
N VAL A 155 4.90 2.93 5.91
CA VAL A 155 5.22 2.88 4.48
C VAL A 155 6.01 4.12 4.11
N THR A 156 7.03 3.98 3.29
CA THR A 156 7.72 5.12 2.66
C THR A 156 7.83 4.87 1.17
N VAL A 157 7.46 5.87 0.38
CA VAL A 157 7.39 5.81 -1.08
C VAL A 157 8.24 6.91 -1.70
N ASP A 158 9.00 6.54 -2.72
CA ASP A 158 9.64 7.45 -3.66
C ASP A 158 8.71 7.65 -4.86
N GLY A 159 7.91 8.72 -4.80
CA GLY A 159 6.81 9.00 -5.72
C GLY A 159 5.58 9.56 -5.00
N THR A 160 4.38 9.15 -5.41
CA THR A 160 3.12 9.51 -4.76
C THR A 160 2.58 8.38 -3.88
N LEU A 161 1.95 8.74 -2.78
CA LEU A 161 1.29 7.84 -1.84
C LEU A 161 -0.02 8.52 -1.46
N GLU A 162 -1.15 7.88 -1.71
CA GLU A 162 -2.47 8.44 -1.43
C GLU A 162 -3.34 7.38 -0.75
N PRO A 163 -3.96 7.66 0.42
CA PRO A 163 -4.89 6.72 1.03
C PRO A 163 -6.12 6.51 0.11
N ASP A 164 -6.52 5.26 -0.07
CA ASP A 164 -7.75 4.92 -0.77
C ASP A 164 -8.95 5.09 0.16
N ARG A 165 -9.57 6.27 0.05
CA ARG A 165 -10.74 6.64 0.84
C ARG A 165 -12.05 5.99 0.40
N PHE A 166 -12.02 5.13 -0.62
CA PHE A 166 -13.22 4.57 -1.26
C PHE A 166 -13.26 3.03 -1.24
N GLY A 167 -12.24 2.36 -0.72
CA GLY A 167 -12.04 0.90 -0.75
C GLY A 167 -12.93 0.04 0.16
N GLY A 168 -14.03 0.56 0.71
CA GLY A 168 -14.94 -0.19 1.59
C GLY A 168 -14.40 -0.43 3.01
N VAL A 169 -14.14 -1.68 3.39
CA VAL A 169 -13.64 -2.05 4.73
C VAL A 169 -12.13 -1.86 4.90
N PHE A 170 -11.47 -1.43 3.81
CA PHE A 170 -10.03 -1.11 3.77
C PHE A 170 -9.79 0.38 3.49
N VAL A 171 -10.73 1.21 3.92
CA VAL A 171 -10.69 2.66 3.70
C VAL A 171 -9.66 3.24 4.65
N GLY A 172 -8.64 3.85 4.06
CA GLY A 172 -7.72 4.62 4.85
C GLY A 172 -8.43 5.81 5.50
N ASP A 173 -8.21 6.02 6.79
CA ASP A 173 -8.89 7.02 7.57
C ASP A 173 -8.28 8.43 7.38
N THR A 174 -8.66 9.38 8.24
CA THR A 174 -8.13 10.75 8.15
C THR A 174 -6.71 10.89 8.68
N LEU A 175 -6.22 9.92 9.45
CA LEU A 175 -4.88 9.86 10.03
C LEU A 175 -3.84 9.33 9.04
N ASP A 176 -4.29 8.63 8.00
CA ASP A 176 -3.50 7.99 6.94
C ASP A 176 -2.94 8.97 5.90
N LEU A 177 -2.88 10.27 6.23
CA LEU A 177 -2.35 11.26 5.31
C LEU A 177 -0.81 11.18 5.30
N PRO A 178 -0.19 10.89 4.15
CA PRO A 178 1.25 10.84 4.07
C PRO A 178 1.87 12.21 4.34
N VAL A 179 3.02 12.18 5.00
CA VAL A 179 3.86 13.33 5.32
C VAL A 179 5.10 13.26 4.44
N GLU A 180 5.43 14.37 3.78
CA GLU A 180 6.65 14.50 3.00
C GLU A 180 7.86 14.52 3.94
N THR A 181 8.83 13.64 3.69
CA THR A 181 10.13 13.65 4.37
C THR A 181 11.06 14.68 3.72
N SER A 182 12.12 15.07 4.39
CA SER A 182 13.14 15.98 3.81
C SER A 182 13.83 15.45 2.55
N GLY A 183 13.77 14.14 2.32
CA GLY A 183 14.33 13.49 1.14
C GLY A 183 13.42 13.56 -0.08
N GLY A 184 12.23 14.18 0.04
CA GLY A 184 11.22 14.18 -1.01
C GLY A 184 10.44 12.86 -1.12
N TYR A 185 10.53 11.99 -0.12
CA TYR A 185 9.71 10.78 -0.04
C TYR A 185 8.40 11.08 0.68
N LEU A 186 7.37 10.29 0.43
CA LEU A 186 6.14 10.31 1.20
C LEU A 186 6.14 9.17 2.20
N ARG A 187 5.89 9.48 3.47
CA ARG A 187 5.82 8.51 4.55
C ARG A 187 4.43 8.53 5.18
N VAL A 188 3.89 7.35 5.45
CA VAL A 188 2.76 7.17 6.36
C VAL A 188 3.19 6.26 7.50
N THR A 189 2.76 6.59 8.71
CA THR A 189 2.88 5.74 9.90
C THR A 189 1.48 5.65 10.47
N ASP A 190 0.98 4.44 10.65
CA ASP A 190 -0.43 4.23 10.94
C ASP A 190 -0.65 2.87 11.64
N ASP A 191 -1.86 2.64 12.14
CA ASP A 191 -2.27 1.39 12.75
C ASP A 191 -3.51 0.80 12.07
N THR A 192 -3.59 -0.53 12.00
CA THR A 192 -4.74 -1.21 11.40
C THR A 192 -5.03 -2.55 12.07
N GLY A 193 -6.09 -3.21 11.60
CA GLY A 193 -6.56 -4.46 12.18
C GLY A 193 -7.67 -4.27 13.23
N PRO A 194 -8.38 -5.35 13.61
CA PRO A 194 -9.31 -5.30 14.72
C PRO A 194 -8.57 -5.12 16.05
N MET A 195 -9.21 -4.51 17.04
CA MET A 195 -8.73 -4.56 18.42
C MET A 195 -8.60 -6.01 18.90
N ALA A 196 -7.71 -6.27 19.86
CA ALA A 196 -7.43 -7.63 20.35
C ALA A 196 -8.69 -8.41 20.79
N ASP A 197 -9.68 -7.75 21.40
CA ASP A 197 -10.93 -8.39 21.84
C ASP A 197 -11.88 -8.75 20.66
N ASP A 198 -11.71 -8.09 19.51
CA ASP A 198 -12.45 -8.34 18.27
C ASP A 198 -11.60 -9.13 17.24
N ALA A 199 -10.35 -9.45 17.60
CA ALA A 199 -9.44 -10.23 16.79
C ALA A 199 -9.90 -11.68 16.69
N GLY A 200 -9.62 -12.29 15.54
CA GLY A 200 -9.99 -13.68 15.30
C GLY A 200 -9.48 -14.16 13.95
N PRO A 201 -9.44 -15.48 13.71
CA PRO A 201 -8.77 -16.07 12.55
C PRO A 201 -9.33 -15.63 11.18
N PHE A 202 -10.50 -14.96 11.17
CA PHE A 202 -11.18 -14.53 9.95
C PHE A 202 -11.50 -13.02 9.92
N ALA A 203 -11.13 -12.27 10.95
CA ALA A 203 -11.51 -10.86 11.09
C ALA A 203 -10.41 -9.93 10.56
N PHE A 204 -10.18 -9.94 9.24
CA PHE A 204 -9.18 -9.03 8.65
C PHE A 204 -9.75 -7.61 8.47
N ARG A 205 -8.96 -6.63 8.92
CA ARG A 205 -9.11 -5.20 8.65
C ARG A 205 -7.77 -4.68 8.16
N GLY A 206 -7.76 -3.54 7.50
CA GLY A 206 -6.57 -3.06 6.82
C GLY A 206 -6.78 -1.71 6.21
N ASP A 207 -5.70 -1.17 5.65
CA ASP A 207 -5.73 0.07 4.88
C ASP A 207 -5.21 -0.19 3.48
N ARG A 208 -5.65 0.65 2.56
CA ARG A 208 -5.26 0.60 1.17
C ARG A 208 -4.72 1.94 0.73
N TYR A 209 -3.59 1.90 0.04
CA TYR A 209 -2.92 3.05 -0.52
C TYR A 209 -2.76 2.91 -2.02
N LEU A 210 -2.67 4.04 -2.68
CA LEU A 210 -2.39 4.14 -4.10
C LEU A 210 -1.03 4.80 -4.25
N VAL A 211 -0.13 4.07 -4.91
CA VAL A 211 1.31 4.27 -4.86
C VAL A 211 1.83 4.48 -6.28
N ASP A 212 2.04 5.71 -6.70
CA ASP A 212 2.81 5.96 -7.93
C ASP A 212 4.30 5.99 -7.57
N GLY A 213 5.11 5.12 -8.17
CA GLY A 213 6.52 5.02 -7.86
C GLY A 213 6.88 3.83 -6.97
N ARG A 214 7.91 3.97 -6.14
CA ARG A 214 8.57 2.83 -5.49
C ARG A 214 8.39 2.83 -3.98
N VAL A 215 7.87 1.72 -3.43
CA VAL A 215 7.89 1.46 -1.99
C VAL A 215 9.34 1.21 -1.54
N ARG A 216 9.86 2.13 -0.72
CA ARG A 216 11.22 2.11 -0.15
C ARG A 216 11.29 1.38 1.19
N LEU A 217 10.22 1.46 1.96
CA LEU A 217 10.05 0.74 3.21
C LEU A 217 8.59 0.35 3.36
N LEU A 218 8.41 -0.87 3.85
CA LEU A 218 7.18 -1.34 4.44
C LEU A 218 7.59 -2.10 5.70
N ASP A 219 7.49 -1.43 6.84
CA ASP A 219 7.68 -2.02 8.15
C ASP A 219 6.31 -2.29 8.76
N VAL A 220 6.10 -3.50 9.27
CA VAL A 220 4.86 -3.89 9.92
C VAL A 220 5.20 -4.53 11.24
N ASP A 221 4.54 -4.05 12.29
CA ASP A 221 4.74 -4.47 13.65
C ASP A 221 3.46 -5.01 14.25
N THR A 222 3.53 -6.24 14.72
CA THR A 222 2.42 -6.95 15.33
C THR A 222 2.55 -6.88 16.85
N PHE A 223 1.44 -6.60 17.53
CA PHE A 223 1.41 -6.60 19.00
C PHE A 223 1.48 -8.02 19.61
N ASP A 224 1.15 -9.05 18.82
CA ASP A 224 1.15 -10.47 19.21
C ASP A 224 1.73 -11.32 18.06
N ASP A 225 2.51 -12.35 18.41
CA ASP A 225 3.07 -13.33 17.48
C ASP A 225 1.99 -14.12 16.71
N ASP A 226 0.77 -14.21 17.27
CA ASP A 226 -0.38 -14.86 16.63
C ASP A 226 -1.11 -13.95 15.61
N THR A 227 -0.70 -12.69 15.46
CA THR A 227 -1.29 -11.75 14.49
C THR A 227 -0.79 -12.06 13.08
N ALA A 228 -1.70 -12.47 12.21
CA ALA A 228 -1.45 -12.67 10.79
C ALA A 228 -1.59 -11.35 10.03
N VAL A 229 -0.55 -10.99 9.29
CA VAL A 229 -0.52 -9.82 8.39
C VAL A 229 -0.43 -10.29 6.95
N ASN A 230 -1.30 -9.74 6.09
CA ASN A 230 -1.23 -9.94 4.65
C ASN A 230 -1.03 -8.59 3.97
N CYS A 231 -0.03 -8.53 3.09
CA CYS A 231 0.20 -7.39 2.22
C CYS A 231 -0.14 -7.77 0.78
N TYR A 232 -0.83 -6.88 0.08
CA TYR A 232 -1.19 -7.07 -1.31
C TYR A 232 -0.62 -5.92 -2.13
N LEU A 233 0.10 -6.24 -3.20
CA LEU A 233 0.54 -5.27 -4.21
C LEU A 233 -0.21 -5.60 -5.49
N ASP A 234 -0.92 -4.60 -6.04
CA ASP A 234 -1.78 -4.77 -7.21
C ASP A 234 -2.76 -5.94 -7.03
N GLU A 235 -3.38 -6.00 -5.84
CA GLU A 235 -4.35 -7.03 -5.42
C GLU A 235 -3.79 -8.46 -5.32
N ARG A 236 -2.48 -8.65 -5.51
CA ARG A 236 -1.80 -9.93 -5.33
C ARG A 236 -1.19 -10.01 -3.94
N LEU A 237 -1.48 -11.08 -3.19
CA LEU A 237 -0.78 -11.38 -1.94
C LEU A 237 0.73 -11.44 -2.23
N THR A 238 1.46 -10.47 -1.69
CA THR A 238 2.86 -10.23 -2.03
C THR A 238 3.67 -10.17 -0.74
N PRO A 239 4.72 -11.00 -0.59
CA PRO A 239 5.65 -10.90 0.53
C PRO A 239 6.22 -9.49 0.65
N ILE A 240 6.33 -8.96 1.87
CA ILE A 240 6.81 -7.58 2.10
C ILE A 240 8.18 -7.32 1.44
N ASP A 241 9.06 -8.32 1.36
CA ASP A 241 10.39 -8.23 0.72
C ASP A 241 10.32 -8.16 -0.81
N GLU A 242 9.24 -8.65 -1.42
CA GLU A 242 8.97 -8.41 -2.84
C GLU A 242 8.40 -7.00 -3.08
N ILE A 243 7.57 -6.49 -2.14
CA ILE A 243 7.00 -5.14 -2.20
C ILE A 243 8.10 -4.08 -2.09
N VAL A 244 8.97 -4.24 -1.09
CA VAL A 244 10.14 -3.40 -0.89
C VAL A 244 11.25 -3.90 -1.81
N SER A 245 11.06 -3.71 -3.12
CA SER A 245 12.04 -4.18 -4.10
C SER A 245 13.40 -3.52 -3.85
N PRO A 246 14.48 -4.30 -3.64
CA PRO A 246 15.81 -3.74 -3.57
C PRO A 246 16.13 -3.04 -4.90
N LEU A 247 16.86 -1.93 -4.82
CA LEU A 247 17.32 -1.22 -6.02
C LEU A 247 18.09 -2.20 -6.92
N PRO A 248 17.72 -2.41 -8.20
CA PRO A 248 18.60 -3.11 -9.12
C PRO A 248 19.86 -2.24 -9.27
N GLY A 249 20.95 -2.69 -8.64
CA GLY A 249 22.26 -2.02 -8.67
C GLY A 249 22.47 -0.90 -7.65
N GLY A 250 21.63 -0.77 -6.62
CA GLY A 250 21.79 0.26 -5.60
C GLY A 250 21.94 -0.31 -4.19
N ASP A 251 23.14 -0.75 -3.82
CA ASP A 251 23.59 -0.87 -2.42
C ASP A 251 23.81 0.53 -1.79
N GLY A 252 23.06 1.53 -2.26
CA GLY A 252 23.17 2.91 -1.80
C GLY A 252 22.25 3.12 -0.60
N PRO A 253 22.72 3.82 0.44
CA PRO A 253 21.91 4.09 1.62
C PRO A 253 20.59 4.80 1.24
N LEU A 254 19.53 4.58 2.00
CA LEU A 254 18.21 5.19 1.82
C LEU A 254 18.29 6.72 2.04
N GLU A 255 18.69 7.45 1.00
CA GLU A 255 19.08 8.88 1.04
C GLU A 255 17.96 9.88 1.45
N GLY A 256 16.75 9.43 1.78
CA GLY A 256 15.65 10.32 2.16
C GLY A 256 14.96 10.02 3.49
N TYR A 257 15.54 9.16 4.33
CA TYR A 257 15.21 9.16 5.77
C TYR A 257 15.91 10.29 6.54
N ALA A 258 16.88 10.99 5.96
CA ALA A 258 17.69 11.99 6.64
C ALA A 258 17.15 13.43 6.42
N SER A 259 16.30 13.92 7.31
CA SER A 259 16.10 15.37 7.57
C SER A 259 17.01 15.88 8.68
N GLY A 260 17.65 14.95 9.38
CA GLY A 260 18.72 15.17 10.32
C GLY A 260 20.06 14.87 9.67
N THR A 261 21.15 15.28 10.32
CA THR A 261 22.48 14.84 9.87
C THR A 261 22.57 13.35 10.20
N ALA A 262 22.46 12.48 9.18
CA ALA A 262 22.64 11.04 9.37
C ALA A 262 23.97 10.77 10.08
N ILE A 263 23.96 9.89 11.08
CA ILE A 263 25.13 9.62 11.90
C ILE A 263 25.69 8.27 11.48
N GLU A 264 26.88 8.27 10.90
CA GLU A 264 27.58 7.03 10.55
C GLU A 264 28.12 6.36 11.81
N GLY A 265 27.96 5.04 11.89
CA GLY A 265 28.48 4.17 12.94
C GLY A 265 29.16 2.93 12.36
N ASP A 266 30.21 2.47 13.02
CA ASP A 266 30.97 1.26 12.68
C ASP A 266 31.19 0.48 13.99
N GLY A 267 30.16 -0.23 14.44
CA GLY A 267 30.05 -0.74 15.82
C GLY A 267 29.87 0.38 16.85
N SER A 268 29.13 1.45 16.50
CA SER A 268 28.86 2.57 17.40
C SER A 268 27.73 2.23 18.37
N LEU A 269 27.78 2.79 19.57
CA LEU A 269 26.73 2.63 20.58
C LEU A 269 25.71 3.77 20.50
N LEU A 270 24.48 3.43 20.15
CA LEU A 270 23.29 4.27 20.28
C LEU A 270 22.69 4.09 21.68
N ALA A 271 22.56 5.17 22.44
CA ALA A 271 21.84 5.18 23.71
C ALA A 271 20.60 6.09 23.64
N ILE A 272 19.47 5.59 24.12
CA ILE A 272 18.18 6.29 24.17
C ILE A 272 17.77 6.37 25.63
N LEU A 273 17.98 7.54 26.25
CA LEU A 273 17.96 7.72 27.69
C LEU A 273 16.77 8.56 28.15
N SER A 274 16.13 8.16 29.24
CA SER A 274 15.30 9.04 30.06
C SER A 274 16.19 9.90 30.95
N THR A 275 15.90 11.21 31.03
CA THR A 275 16.64 12.17 31.88
C THR A 275 15.74 12.84 32.92
N ALA A 276 14.52 12.34 33.06
CA ALA A 276 13.51 12.83 33.97
C ALA A 276 12.66 11.66 34.50
N ASP A 277 11.80 11.95 35.46
CA ASP A 277 10.77 11.02 35.94
C ASP A 277 9.62 10.95 34.91
N ASN A 278 9.89 10.29 33.77
CA ASN A 278 8.97 10.09 32.66
C ASN A 278 9.07 8.64 32.12
N GLN A 279 8.09 8.25 31.29
CA GLN A 279 8.09 6.99 30.56
C GLN A 279 7.67 7.26 29.12
N PHE A 280 8.41 6.71 28.15
CA PHE A 280 8.14 6.93 26.73
C PHE A 280 8.52 5.71 25.89
N GLY A 281 7.87 5.59 24.73
CA GLY A 281 8.25 4.66 23.68
C GLY A 281 9.23 5.32 22.70
N TYR A 282 10.06 4.52 22.04
CA TYR A 282 10.96 5.00 21.00
C TYR A 282 11.02 4.06 19.80
N THR A 283 11.33 4.62 18.64
CA THR A 283 11.65 3.88 17.42
C THR A 283 12.86 4.52 16.75
N ALA A 284 13.93 3.75 16.55
CA ALA A 284 15.10 4.18 15.80
C ALA A 284 15.24 3.37 14.51
N VAL A 285 15.70 4.02 13.44
CA VAL A 285 15.92 3.39 12.14
C VAL A 285 17.38 3.55 11.76
N VAL A 286 18.04 2.42 11.52
CA VAL A 286 19.43 2.33 11.09
C VAL A 286 19.46 1.75 9.68
N ASP A 287 20.07 2.45 8.75
CA ASP A 287 20.47 1.91 7.46
C ASP A 287 21.77 1.12 7.65
N GLY A 288 21.61 -0.14 8.01
CA GLY A 288 22.65 -1.10 8.31
C GLY A 288 22.16 -2.18 9.27
N GLU A 289 23.02 -2.56 10.20
CA GLU A 289 22.76 -3.57 11.22
C GLU A 289 22.67 -2.92 12.60
N ALA A 290 21.83 -3.48 13.46
CA ALA A 290 21.79 -3.14 14.87
C ALA A 290 21.57 -4.39 15.72
N GLU A 291 22.02 -4.35 16.97
CA GLU A 291 21.76 -5.37 17.97
C GLU A 291 21.64 -4.75 19.37
N LYS A 292 20.97 -5.46 20.28
CA LYS A 292 20.90 -5.07 21.70
C LYS A 292 22.32 -5.07 22.29
N SER A 293 22.63 -4.05 23.07
CA SER A 293 23.94 -3.91 23.72
C SER A 293 23.79 -3.36 25.14
N GLU A 294 24.92 -3.21 25.83
CA GLU A 294 25.01 -2.66 27.16
C GLU A 294 26.17 -1.68 27.29
N SER A 295 26.01 -0.72 28.19
CA SER A 295 27.02 0.24 28.64
C SER A 295 27.21 0.09 30.16
N ASP A 296 28.08 0.90 30.76
CA ASP A 296 28.34 0.83 32.20
C ASP A 296 27.08 1.03 33.07
N ASP A 297 26.14 1.86 32.61
CA ASP A 297 24.98 2.29 33.40
C ASP A 297 23.62 1.94 32.77
N ASN A 298 23.57 1.57 31.48
CA ASN A 298 22.33 1.34 30.73
C ASN A 298 22.46 0.12 29.80
N ALA A 299 21.37 -0.58 29.54
CA ALA A 299 21.31 -1.72 28.64
C ALA A 299 19.96 -1.78 27.94
N ALA A 300 19.90 -2.28 26.71
CA ALA A 300 18.63 -2.64 26.10
C ALA A 300 17.90 -3.68 26.98
N ASP A 301 16.62 -3.44 27.24
CA ASP A 301 15.82 -4.31 28.07
C ASP A 301 15.30 -5.53 27.29
N ASP A 302 14.72 -6.51 27.99
CA ASP A 302 14.19 -7.72 27.34
C ASP A 302 13.00 -7.41 26.42
N GLY A 303 12.27 -6.32 26.65
CA GLY A 303 11.11 -5.88 25.87
C GLY A 303 11.48 -5.12 24.60
N ASP A 304 12.68 -4.55 24.54
CA ASP A 304 13.21 -3.90 23.35
C ASP A 304 13.27 -4.89 22.18
N GLN A 305 13.09 -4.41 20.97
CA GLN A 305 13.10 -5.23 19.76
C GLN A 305 14.06 -4.63 18.74
N VAL A 306 14.84 -5.49 18.11
CA VAL A 306 15.65 -5.13 16.95
C VAL A 306 15.26 -6.04 15.80
N ARG A 307 14.70 -5.47 14.74
CA ARG A 307 14.31 -6.20 13.54
C ARG A 307 15.11 -5.68 12.36
N SER A 308 15.82 -6.59 11.69
CA SER A 308 16.66 -6.25 10.53
C SER A 308 16.08 -6.86 9.27
N ARG A 309 15.89 -6.04 8.23
CA ARG A 309 15.42 -6.47 6.91
C ARG A 309 16.01 -5.62 5.80
N GLY A 310 16.56 -6.26 4.78
CA GLY A 310 17.03 -5.58 3.58
C GLY A 310 18.14 -4.56 3.82
N GLY A 311 19.01 -4.78 4.82
CA GLY A 311 20.06 -3.84 5.21
C GLY A 311 19.57 -2.66 6.04
N VAL A 312 18.32 -2.68 6.54
CA VAL A 312 17.79 -1.69 7.48
C VAL A 312 17.45 -2.40 8.79
N ALA A 313 17.88 -1.85 9.92
CA ALA A 313 17.48 -2.28 11.25
C ALA A 313 16.52 -1.25 11.87
N VAL A 314 15.38 -1.73 12.36
CA VAL A 314 14.41 -0.97 13.13
C VAL A 314 14.50 -1.41 14.59
N ILE A 315 14.78 -0.45 15.46
CA ILE A 315 14.86 -0.64 16.90
C ILE A 315 13.59 -0.05 17.49
N LYS A 316 12.87 -0.81 18.31
CA LYS A 316 11.71 -0.33 19.07
C LYS A 316 11.87 -0.68 20.53
N GLY A 317 11.39 0.19 21.39
CA GLY A 317 11.51 -0.03 22.82
C GLY A 317 10.74 0.96 23.65
N THR A 318 10.81 0.78 24.96
CA THR A 318 10.28 1.74 25.94
C THR A 318 11.31 2.00 27.01
N THR A 319 11.35 3.21 27.55
CA THR A 319 12.24 3.50 28.68
C THR A 319 11.66 4.58 29.59
N GLY A 320 12.28 4.80 30.74
CA GLY A 320 11.82 5.72 31.78
C GLY A 320 12.67 5.69 33.05
N ASP A 321 12.25 6.42 34.08
CA ASP A 321 12.85 6.40 35.42
C ASP A 321 14.37 6.67 35.48
N ASN A 322 14.89 7.49 34.56
CA ASN A 322 16.33 7.72 34.36
C ASN A 322 17.13 6.48 33.90
N ALA A 323 16.48 5.53 33.24
CA ALA A 323 17.10 4.42 32.51
C ALA A 323 17.12 4.70 31.00
N GLY A 324 17.71 3.78 30.23
CA GLY A 324 17.75 3.88 28.78
C GLY A 324 18.07 2.55 28.09
N GLY A 325 17.67 2.44 26.82
CA GLY A 325 18.05 1.33 25.95
C GLY A 325 19.37 1.62 25.25
N VAL A 326 20.22 0.60 25.09
CA VAL A 326 21.52 0.71 24.42
C VAL A 326 21.63 -0.32 23.29
N PHE A 327 22.06 0.13 22.12
CA PHE A 327 22.14 -0.68 20.92
C PHE A 327 23.48 -0.44 20.24
N GLU A 328 24.13 -1.51 19.80
CA GLU A 328 25.28 -1.39 18.89
C GLU A 328 24.74 -1.36 17.46
N PHE A 329 25.28 -0.46 16.63
CA PHE A 329 24.89 -0.37 15.24
C PHE A 329 26.07 -0.12 14.30
N THR A 330 25.96 -0.68 13.10
CA THR A 330 26.88 -0.45 11.97
C THR A 330 26.06 0.06 10.79
N GLY A 331 26.49 1.16 10.17
CA GLY A 331 25.77 1.81 9.07
C GLY A 331 25.43 3.27 9.39
N LYS A 332 24.22 3.71 9.05
CA LYS A 332 23.77 5.10 9.30
C LYS A 332 22.54 5.14 10.17
N LEU A 333 22.62 5.81 11.31
CA LEU A 333 21.43 6.15 12.09
C LEU A 333 20.66 7.25 11.35
N LEU A 334 19.46 6.89 10.88
CA LEU A 334 18.64 7.72 10.01
C LEU A 334 17.66 8.62 10.78
N SER A 335 17.03 8.07 11.82
CA SER A 335 16.05 8.79 12.64
C SER A 335 15.83 8.11 13.98
N VAL A 336 15.44 8.89 14.99
CA VAL A 336 14.84 8.41 16.23
C VAL A 336 13.53 9.16 16.47
N THR A 337 12.46 8.45 16.75
CA THR A 337 11.16 9.02 17.12
C THR A 337 10.85 8.62 18.55
N VAL A 338 10.36 9.59 19.34
CA VAL A 338 9.98 9.40 20.74
C VAL A 338 8.48 9.69 20.87
N VAL A 339 7.75 8.78 21.52
CA VAL A 339 6.29 8.89 21.70
C VAL A 339 5.96 8.88 23.19
N GLY A 340 5.11 9.82 23.62
CA GLY A 340 4.67 9.92 25.01
C GLY A 340 5.51 10.86 25.89
N ALA A 341 6.54 11.51 25.34
CA ALA A 341 7.30 12.54 26.03
C ALA A 341 7.69 13.70 25.10
N ASP A 342 7.33 14.93 25.50
CA ASP A 342 7.72 16.16 24.80
C ASP A 342 9.15 16.64 25.20
N GLY A 343 9.78 15.96 26.15
CA GLY A 343 11.10 16.29 26.68
C GLY A 343 11.50 15.37 27.84
N GLY A 344 12.66 15.62 28.45
CA GLY A 344 13.19 14.75 29.52
C GLY A 344 13.77 13.44 28.98
N PHE A 345 14.33 13.47 27.77
CA PHE A 345 15.04 12.36 27.16
C PHE A 345 16.30 12.87 26.45
N GLU A 346 17.25 11.96 26.20
CA GLU A 346 18.51 12.24 25.53
C GLU A 346 18.89 11.06 24.63
N ILE A 347 19.24 11.37 23.39
CA ILE A 347 19.81 10.41 22.43
C ILE A 347 21.29 10.67 22.32
N GLU A 348 22.11 9.63 22.49
CA GLU A 348 23.56 9.68 22.37
C GLU A 348 24.08 8.67 21.35
N VAL A 349 25.16 9.01 20.67
CA VAL A 349 25.98 8.07 19.89
C VAL A 349 27.41 8.15 20.37
N ASP A 350 27.96 7.03 20.83
CA ASP A 350 29.29 6.92 21.43
C ASP A 350 29.51 7.93 22.58
N GLY A 351 28.50 8.08 23.44
CA GLY A 351 28.49 9.02 24.57
C GLY A 351 28.42 10.50 24.19
N ARG A 352 28.14 10.82 22.91
CA ARG A 352 27.92 12.19 22.44
C ARG A 352 26.43 12.41 22.22
N ARG A 353 25.88 13.42 22.88
CA ARG A 353 24.50 13.90 22.65
C ARG A 353 24.27 14.27 21.19
N VAL A 354 23.25 13.64 20.60
CA VAL A 354 22.80 13.86 19.21
C VAL A 354 21.30 14.13 19.10
N THR A 355 20.61 14.31 20.23
CA THR A 355 19.15 14.47 20.33
C THR A 355 18.58 15.43 19.29
N ASP A 356 19.12 16.65 19.22
CA ASP A 356 18.62 17.70 18.31
C ASP A 356 18.93 17.43 16.82
N SER A 357 19.78 16.42 16.54
CA SER A 357 20.22 16.06 15.18
C SER A 357 19.43 14.92 14.56
N VAL A 358 18.78 14.07 15.37
CA VAL A 358 18.15 12.82 14.90
C VAL A 358 16.70 12.66 15.32
N VAL A 359 16.24 13.42 16.32
CA VAL A 359 14.87 13.34 16.83
C VAL A 359 13.90 14.07 15.92
N ARG A 360 12.76 13.44 15.61
CA ARG A 360 11.65 14.01 14.84
C ARG A 360 10.33 13.95 15.59
#